data_AF-A0A557SY13-F1
#
_entry.id   AF-A0A557SY13-F1
#
_cell.length_a   1.000
_cell.length_b   1.000
_cell.length_c   1.000
_cell.angle_alpha   90.00
_cell.angle_beta   90.00
_cell.angle_gamma   90.00
#
_symmetry.space_group_name_H-M   'P 1'
#
loop_
_entity.id
_entity.type
_entity.pdbx_description
1 polymer ?
#
loop_
_entity_poly.entity_id
_entity_poly.type
_entity_poly.pdbx_seq_one_letter_code
_entity_poly.pdbx_strand_id
1 'polypeptide(L)' 'MAFSNVLITKHVHEKFQLYTSEVLIRPKGHTIEAHVNIKLDPTLTLEDTLKITDEVKASISPEFKIKDLFVIPVTS' A
#
# COMPACT_ATOMS: atom_id res chain seq x y z
N MET A 1 9.71 -13.38 10.71
CA MET A 1 8.56 -12.50 10.99
C MET A 1 7.52 -12.77 9.93
N ALA A 2 6.32 -13.19 10.31
CA ALA A 2 5.21 -13.36 9.37
C ALA A 2 4.65 -11.97 9.04
N PHE A 3 4.80 -11.54 7.78
CA PHE A 3 4.15 -10.32 7.29
C PHE A 3 2.67 -10.65 7.09
N SER A 4 1.78 -9.81 7.62
CA SER A 4 0.34 -10.03 7.49
C SER A 4 -0.34 -8.79 6.92
N ASN A 5 -1.41 -9.04 6.17
CA ASN A 5 -2.29 -8.01 5.60
C ASN A 5 -2.75 -6.99 6.65
N VAL A 6 -2.92 -7.44 7.90
CA VAL A 6 -3.34 -6.61 9.05
C VAL A 6 -2.28 -5.57 9.41
N LEU A 7 -0.99 -5.93 9.39
CA LEU A 7 0.09 -5.00 9.73
C LEU A 7 0.25 -3.89 8.68
N ILE A 8 0.16 -4.24 7.40
CA ILE A 8 0.22 -3.25 6.31
C ILE A 8 -0.99 -2.31 6.37
N THR A 9 -2.19 -2.87 6.57
CA THR A 9 -3.43 -2.08 6.73
C THR A 9 -3.31 -1.09 7.88
N LYS A 10 -2.86 -1.57 9.04
CA LYS A 10 -2.66 -0.73 10.23
C LYS A 10 -1.64 0.38 9.97
N HIS A 11 -0.50 0.05 9.36
CA HIS A 11 0.56 1.01 9.04
C HIS A 11 0.08 2.13 8.12
N VAL A 12 -0.66 1.78 7.06
CA VAL A 12 -1.25 2.75 6.13
C VAL A 12 -2.22 3.67 6.85
N HIS A 13 -3.09 3.11 7.69
CA HIS A 13 -4.08 3.90 8.43
C HIS A 13 -3.42 4.84 9.44
N GLU A 14 -2.51 4.35 10.29
CA GLU A 14 -1.90 5.18 11.33
C GLU A 14 -1.05 6.32 10.73
N LYS A 15 -0.31 6.05 9.66
CA LYS A 15 0.63 7.01 9.09
C LYS A 15 0.00 8.00 8.12
N PHE A 16 -0.97 7.57 7.33
CA PHE A 16 -1.55 8.37 6.25
C PHE A 16 -3.02 8.71 6.45
N GLN A 17 -3.68 8.17 7.48
CA GLN A 17 -5.12 8.29 7.71
C GLN A 17 -5.97 7.77 6.54
N LEU A 18 -5.42 6.81 5.79
CA LEU A 18 -6.07 6.17 4.65
C LEU A 18 -6.64 4.81 5.02
N TYR A 19 -7.72 4.40 4.34
CA TYR A 19 -8.26 3.05 4.47
C TYR A 19 -7.76 2.15 3.35
N THR A 20 -7.38 0.92 3.68
CA THR A 20 -7.12 -0.13 2.69
C THR A 20 -8.39 -0.94 2.46
N SER A 21 -8.70 -1.26 1.21
CA SER A 21 -9.82 -2.16 0.88
C SER A 21 -9.37 -3.61 0.73
N GLU A 22 -8.16 -3.82 0.21
CA GLU A 22 -7.59 -5.14 -0.02
C GLU A 22 -6.07 -5.07 0.09
N VAL A 23 -5.48 -6.09 0.69
CA VAL A 23 -4.03 -6.31 0.72
C VAL A 23 -3.77 -7.75 0.33
N LEU A 24 -3.06 -7.95 -0.79
CA LEU A 24 -2.65 -9.26 -1.26
C LEU A 24 -1.15 -9.35 -1.15
N ILE A 25 -0.66 -10.42 -0.52
CA ILE A 25 0.76 -10.69 -0.35
C ILE A 25 1.02 -12.08 -0.88
N ARG A 26 2.02 -12.23 -1.76
CA ARG A 26 2.42 -13.53 -2.27
C ARG A 26 3.94 -13.68 -2.36
N PRO A 27 4.46 -14.91 -2.18
CA PRO A 27 5.85 -15.21 -2.51
C PRO A 27 6.08 -15.07 -4.03
N LYS A 28 7.25 -14.53 -4.40
CA LYS A 28 7.72 -14.46 -5.79
C LYS A 28 9.17 -14.92 -5.84
N GLY A 29 9.36 -16.23 -5.95
CA GLY A 29 10.68 -16.84 -5.83
C GLY A 29 11.28 -16.59 -4.44
N HIS A 30 12.35 -15.79 -4.38
CA HIS A 30 13.06 -15.47 -3.13
C HIS A 30 12.64 -14.10 -2.54
N THR A 31 11.65 -13.45 -3.15
CA THR A 31 11.14 -12.14 -2.73
C THR A 31 9.66 -12.22 -2.38
N ILE A 32 9.13 -11.14 -1.83
CA ILE A 32 7.71 -10.95 -1.58
C ILE A 32 7.21 -9.87 -2.55
N GLU A 33 6.05 -10.15 -3.15
CA GLU A 33 5.27 -9.18 -3.90
C GLU A 33 4.00 -8.86 -3.10
N ALA A 34 3.59 -7.59 -3.10
CA ALA A 34 2.35 -7.18 -2.48
C ALA A 34 1.59 -6.15 -3.31
N HIS A 35 0.27 -6.25 -3.26
CA HIS A 35 -0.69 -5.31 -3.83
C HIS A 35 -1.50 -4.72 -2.68
N VAL A 36 -1.60 -3.39 -2.64
CA VAL A 36 -2.30 -2.66 -1.58
C VAL A 36 -3.28 -1.70 -2.23
N ASN A 37 -4.57 -1.96 -2.08
CA ASN A 37 -5.62 -1.09 -2.58
C ASN A 37 -5.94 -0.03 -1.50
N ILE A 38 -5.74 1.24 -1.82
CA ILE A 38 -6.01 2.37 -0.91
C ILE A 38 -7.22 3.16 -1.39
N LYS A 39 -8.13 3.48 -0.47
CA LYS A 39 -9.28 4.34 -0.78
C LYS A 39 -8.86 5.80 -0.77
N LEU A 40 -9.08 6.48 -1.89
CA LEU A 40 -8.80 7.90 -2.06
C LEU A 40 -10.07 8.66 -2.44
N ASP A 41 -10.07 9.96 -2.13
CA ASP A 41 -11.13 10.88 -2.53
C ASP A 41 -11.15 11.01 -4.07
N PRO A 42 -12.30 10.78 -4.74
CA PRO A 42 -12.41 10.85 -6.19
C PRO A 42 -12.19 12.26 -6.77
N THR A 43 -12.20 13.30 -5.94
CA THR A 43 -11.95 14.68 -6.34
C THR A 43 -10.47 15.04 -6.44
N LEU A 44 -9.57 14.16 -5.96
CA LEU A 44 -8.13 14.36 -6.06
C LEU A 44 -7.68 14.41 -7.52
N THR A 45 -6.69 15.25 -7.78
CA THR A 45 -6.05 15.27 -9.09
C THR A 45 -5.23 13.99 -9.30
N LEU A 46 -4.92 13.69 -10.57
CA LEU A 46 -4.04 12.58 -10.89
C LEU A 46 -2.63 12.76 -10.28
N GLU A 47 -2.16 14.01 -10.20
CA GLU A 47 -0.86 14.35 -9.61
C GLU A 47 -0.83 14.10 -8.11
N ASP A 48 -1.86 14.56 -7.38
CA ASP A 48 -1.98 14.32 -5.94
C ASP A 48 -2.12 12.83 -5.64
N THR A 49 -2.92 12.12 -6.44
CA THR A 49 -3.09 10.67 -6.33
C THR A 49 -1.76 9.94 -6.50
N LEU A 50 -0.99 10.28 -7.54
CA LEU A 50 0.32 9.69 -7.79
C LEU A 50 1.26 9.93 -6.61
N LYS A 51 1.34 11.18 -6.14
CA LYS A 51 2.17 11.56 -4.98
C LYS A 51 1.83 10.74 -3.75
N ILE A 52 0.55 10.62 -3.40
CA ILE A 52 0.09 9.82 -2.25
C ILE A 52 0.49 8.35 -2.43
N THR A 53 0.26 7.77 -3.61
CA THR A 53 0.60 6.36 -3.86
C THR A 53 2.11 6.10 -3.75
N ASP A 54 2.95 7.03 -4.21
CA ASP A 54 4.41 6.94 -4.11
C ASP A 54 4.89 7.06 -2.66
N GLU A 55 4.32 7.99 -1.87
CA GLU A 55 4.65 8.14 -0.45
C GLU A 55 4.26 6.89 0.36
N VAL A 56 3.08 6.31 0.09
CA VAL A 56 2.64 5.05 0.71
C VAL A 56 3.58 3.91 0.32
N LYS A 57 3.93 3.80 -0.96
CA LYS A 57 4.85 2.77 -1.46
C LYS A 57 6.23 2.89 -0.81
N ALA A 58 6.77 4.10 -0.75
CA ALA A 58 8.06 4.39 -0.13
C ALA A 58 8.06 4.09 1.37
N SER A 59 6.92 4.20 2.04
CA SER A 59 6.84 3.84 3.46
C SER A 59 6.66 2.35 3.73
N ILE A 60 5.95 1.60 2.88
CA ILE A 60 5.69 0.17 3.11
C ILE A 60 6.90 -0.67 2.69
N SER A 61 7.49 -0.38 1.52
CA SER A 61 8.56 -1.22 0.93
C SER A 61 9.72 -1.53 1.89
N PRO A 62 10.35 -0.53 2.56
CA PRO A 62 11.46 -0.79 3.47
C PRO A 62 11.02 -1.45 4.79
N GLU A 63 9.88 -1.01 5.34
CA GLU A 63 9.35 -1.50 6.63
C GLU A 63 9.05 -3.01 6.57
N PHE A 64 8.40 -3.44 5.49
CA PHE A 64 7.95 -4.81 5.32
C PHE A 64 8.87 -5.64 4.41
N LYS A 65 10.01 -5.08 3.98
CA LYS A 65 10.99 -5.72 3.08
C LYS A 65 10.37 -6.27 1.79
N ILE A 66 9.39 -5.55 1.24
CA ILE A 66 8.67 -5.92 0.01
C ILE A 66 9.40 -5.25 -1.15
N LYS A 67 9.90 -6.05 -2.10
CA LYS A 67 10.62 -5.53 -3.27
C LYS A 67 9.66 -5.10 -4.37
N ASP A 68 8.65 -5.92 -4.64
CA ASP A 68 7.65 -5.67 -5.67
C ASP A 68 6.35 -5.23 -5.00
N LEU A 69 6.21 -3.93 -4.73
CA LEU A 69 5.02 -3.34 -4.13
C LEU A 69 4.24 -2.51 -5.16
N PHE A 70 2.95 -2.82 -5.28
CA PHE A 70 1.98 -2.04 -6.04
C PHE A 70 0.98 -1.40 -5.08
N VAL A 71 0.87 -0.07 -5.12
CA VAL A 71 -0.16 0.68 -4.40
C VAL A 71 -1.17 1.12 -5.44
N ILE A 72 -2.41 0.67 -5.29
CA ILE A 72 -3.47 0.87 -6.29
C ILE A 72 -4.51 1.80 -5.66
N PRO A 73 -4.69 3.02 -6.19
CA PRO A 73 -5.75 3.90 -5.72
C PRO A 73 -7.10 3.35 -6.21
N VAL A 74 -8.07 3.25 -5.30
CA VAL A 74 -9.46 2.93 -5.61
C VAL A 74 -10.34 4.08 -5.13
N THR A 75 -11.30 4.50 -5.95
CA THR A 75 -12.27 5.52 -5.55
C THR A 75 -13.30 4.90 -4.62
N SER A 76 -13.62 5.59 -3.52
CA SER A 76 -14.71 5.18 -2.61
C SER A 76 -16.06 5.69 -3.06
#